data_AF-A0A951P725-F1
#
_entry.id   AF-A0A951P725-F1
#
_cell.length_a   1.000
_cell.length_b   1.000
_cell.length_c   1.000
_cell.angle_alpha   90.00
_cell.angle_beta   90.00
_cell.angle_gamma   90.00
#
_symmetry.space_group_name_H-M   'P 1'
#
loop_
_entity.id
_entity.type
_entity.pdbx_description
1 polymer ?
#
loop_
_entity_poly.entity_id
_entity_poly.type
_entity_poly.pdbx_seq_one_letter_code
_entity_poly.pdbx_strand_id
1 'polypeptide(L)'
;MLILLCSGGLLLRGLNLSFASGQLVINGVPLSIIAAFLRDKIARRAYFRQNRRALHDRLWAMGIEEQIKDFYRHQISDEIELDRYIHQLLYDRTGYVGRDYQVNTEGTLLLKAKAERIG
;
A
#
# COMPACT_ATOMS: atom_id res chain seq x y z
N MET A 1 10.44 1.71 33.58
CA MET A 1 10.81 0.67 32.60
C MET A 1 11.67 1.33 31.54
N LEU A 2 12.79 0.70 31.18
CA LEU A 2 14.05 1.30 30.71
C LEU A 2 13.98 2.08 29.37
N ILE A 3 14.78 3.15 29.29
CA ILE A 3 14.96 4.14 28.22
C ILE A 3 15.82 3.58 27.06
N LEU A 4 15.62 4.03 25.81
CA LEU A 4 16.75 4.29 24.90
C LEU A 4 16.44 5.38 23.86
N LEU A 5 17.31 6.40 23.84
CA LEU A 5 17.36 7.56 22.95
C LEU A 5 18.14 7.26 21.65
N CYS A 6 17.79 8.02 20.60
CA CYS A 6 18.59 8.52 19.47
C CYS A 6 19.83 7.73 19.00
N SER A 7 19.87 7.39 17.71
CA SER A 7 21.01 7.64 16.80
C SER A 7 20.64 7.29 15.36
N GLY A 8 20.98 8.16 14.41
CA GLY A 8 20.72 7.97 12.98
C GLY A 8 21.23 6.62 12.47
N GLY A 9 20.36 5.89 11.80
CA GLY A 9 20.68 4.63 11.13
C GLY A 9 20.01 4.63 9.77
N LEU A 10 20.82 4.62 8.73
CA LEU A 10 20.51 4.18 7.38
C LEU A 10 19.29 3.24 7.39
N LEU A 11 18.14 3.71 6.87
CA LEU A 11 16.85 3.00 6.90
C LEU A 11 16.96 1.70 6.09
N LEU A 12 17.47 0.65 6.73
CA LEU A 12 17.08 -0.71 6.43
C LEU A 12 15.56 -0.71 6.62
N ARG A 13 14.79 -0.59 5.53
CA ARG A 13 13.33 -0.81 5.51
C ARG A 13 13.10 -2.29 5.85
N GLY A 14 13.30 -2.62 7.12
CA GLY A 14 13.16 -3.94 7.68
C GLY A 14 11.72 -4.41 7.54
N LEU A 15 11.57 -5.72 7.38
CA LEU A 15 10.28 -6.40 7.42
C LEU A 15 9.59 -6.05 8.76
N ASN A 16 8.55 -5.21 8.74
CA ASN A 16 7.77 -4.94 9.94
C ASN A 16 6.70 -6.02 10.06
N LEU A 17 6.89 -6.96 10.99
CA LEU A 17 5.89 -7.94 11.36
C LEU A 17 5.03 -7.35 12.49
N SER A 18 3.72 -7.39 12.32
CA SER A 18 2.77 -6.89 13.32
C SER A 18 1.52 -7.77 13.35
N PHE A 19 0.75 -7.66 14.42
CA PHE A 19 -0.51 -8.37 14.58
C PHE A 19 -1.62 -7.33 14.61
N ALA A 20 -2.58 -7.41 13.68
CA ALA A 20 -3.72 -6.51 13.62
C ALA A 20 -4.98 -7.29 13.28
N SER A 21 -6.09 -7.01 13.96
CA SER A 21 -7.39 -7.69 13.75
C SER A 21 -7.30 -9.23 13.79
N GLY A 22 -6.41 -9.80 14.62
CA GLY A 22 -6.23 -11.25 14.70
C GLY A 22 -5.40 -11.89 13.58
N GLN A 23 -4.80 -11.09 12.68
CA GLN A 23 -4.03 -11.56 11.54
C GLN A 23 -2.59 -11.04 11.56
N LEU A 24 -1.66 -11.86 11.05
CA LEU A 24 -0.29 -11.44 10.79
C LEU A 24 -0.27 -10.45 9.62
N VAL A 25 0.34 -9.31 9.86
CA VAL A 25 0.54 -8.24 8.89
C VAL A 25 2.03 -8.10 8.67
N ILE A 26 2.45 -8.10 7.41
CA ILE A 26 3.81 -7.79 7.03
C ILE A 26 3.77 -6.44 6.33
N ASN A 27 4.48 -5.47 6.89
CA ASN A 27 4.69 -4.18 6.25
C ASN A 27 3.38 -3.41 5.95
N GLY A 28 2.32 -3.65 6.74
CA GLY A 28 0.98 -3.10 6.55
C GLY A 28 0.05 -3.92 5.66
N VAL A 29 0.51 -5.05 5.09
CA VAL A 29 -0.33 -5.93 4.26
C VAL A 29 -0.62 -7.24 4.98
N PRO A 30 -1.88 -7.66 5.11
CA PRO A 30 -2.23 -8.98 5.64
C PRO A 30 -1.52 -10.13 4.91
N LEU A 31 -1.04 -11.11 5.68
CA LEU A 31 -0.29 -12.24 5.12
C LEU A 31 -1.10 -13.06 4.11
N SER A 32 -2.42 -13.15 4.31
CA SER A 32 -3.36 -13.78 3.38
C SER A 32 -3.30 -13.16 1.97
N ILE A 33 -3.24 -11.83 1.92
CA ILE A 33 -3.18 -11.04 0.68
C ILE A 33 -1.79 -11.19 0.02
N ILE A 34 -0.71 -11.17 0.81
CA ILE A 34 0.65 -11.45 0.30
C ILE A 34 0.71 -12.86 -0.31
N ALA A 35 0.13 -13.86 0.37
CA ALA A 35 0.10 -15.23 -0.12
C ALA A 35 -0.75 -15.37 -1.40
N ALA A 36 -1.85 -14.60 -1.53
CA ALA A 36 -2.62 -14.54 -2.77
C ALA A 36 -1.80 -13.94 -3.93
N PHE A 37 -1.12 -12.82 -3.68
CA PHE A 37 -0.19 -12.19 -4.64
C PHE A 37 0.93 -13.14 -5.09
N LEU A 38 1.60 -13.82 -4.16
CA LEU A 38 2.72 -14.72 -4.48
C LEU A 38 2.29 -15.96 -5.28
N ARG A 39 1.04 -16.41 -5.10
CA ARG A 39 0.45 -17.51 -5.87
C ARG A 39 0.09 -17.09 -7.29
N ASP A 40 -0.12 -15.80 -7.54
CA ASP A 40 -0.44 -15.28 -8.86
C ASP A 40 0.80 -15.13 -9.74
N LYS A 41 0.93 -15.99 -10.75
CA LYS A 41 2.11 -16.00 -11.64
C LYS A 41 2.25 -14.70 -12.44
N ILE A 42 1.15 -14.03 -12.77
CA ILE A 42 1.15 -12.80 -13.57
C ILE A 42 1.61 -11.63 -12.71
N ALA A 43 1.04 -11.47 -11.51
CA ALA A 43 1.37 -10.41 -10.57
C ALA A 43 2.84 -10.51 -10.15
N ARG A 44 3.29 -11.73 -9.79
CA ARG A 44 4.67 -11.99 -9.42
C ARG A 44 5.65 -11.69 -10.55
N ARG A 45 5.33 -12.09 -11.79
CA ARG A 45 6.16 -11.78 -12.96
C ARG A 45 6.22 -10.29 -13.23
N ALA A 46 5.08 -9.59 -13.14
CA ALA A 46 5.02 -8.15 -13.35
C ALA A 46 5.86 -7.39 -12.31
N TYR A 47 5.80 -7.82 -11.04
CA TYR A 47 6.62 -7.31 -9.95
C TYR A 47 8.11 -7.49 -10.19
N PHE A 48 8.58 -8.72 -10.44
CA PHE A 48 10.01 -8.99 -10.65
C PHE A 48 10.57 -8.38 -11.94
N ARG A 49 9.73 -8.12 -12.94
CA ARG A 49 10.12 -7.40 -14.17
C ARG A 49 9.99 -5.88 -14.04
N GLN A 50 9.63 -5.37 -12.86
CA GLN A 50 9.39 -3.95 -12.62
C GLN A 50 8.37 -3.32 -13.59
N ASN A 51 7.45 -4.12 -14.14
CA ASN A 51 6.41 -3.65 -15.04
C ASN A 51 5.24 -3.11 -14.21
N ARG A 52 5.36 -1.83 -13.81
CA ARG A 52 4.40 -1.15 -12.93
C ARG A 52 2.97 -1.19 -13.46
N ARG A 53 2.77 -0.99 -14.76
CA ARG A 53 1.44 -1.01 -15.38
C ARG A 53 0.81 -2.41 -15.33
N ALA A 54 1.55 -3.44 -15.74
CA ALA A 54 1.03 -4.81 -15.67
C ALA A 54 0.80 -5.28 -14.23
N LEU A 55 1.64 -4.81 -13.29
CA LEU A 55 1.45 -5.09 -11.87
C LEU A 55 0.18 -4.42 -11.35
N HIS A 56 0.01 -3.13 -11.65
CA HIS A 56 -1.19 -2.36 -11.31
C HIS A 56 -2.46 -3.05 -11.80
N ASP A 57 -2.53 -3.35 -13.10
CA ASP A 57 -3.74 -3.93 -13.70
C ASP A 57 -4.05 -5.30 -13.11
N ARG A 58 -3.01 -6.08 -12.75
CA ARG A 58 -3.20 -7.39 -12.12
C ARG A 58 -3.64 -7.27 -10.66
N LEU A 59 -3.06 -6.38 -9.87
CA LEU A 59 -3.47 -6.15 -8.48
C LEU A 59 -4.91 -5.65 -8.40
N TRP A 60 -5.31 -4.77 -9.32
CA TRP A 60 -6.69 -4.32 -9.47
C TRP A 60 -7.62 -5.48 -9.84
N ALA A 61 -7.27 -6.29 -10.84
CA ALA A 61 -8.06 -7.46 -11.24
C ALA A 61 -8.16 -8.54 -10.14
N MET A 62 -7.19 -8.62 -9.24
CA MET A 62 -7.22 -9.49 -8.07
C MET A 62 -8.05 -8.92 -6.91
N GLY A 63 -8.53 -7.67 -7.01
CA GLY A 63 -9.27 -7.00 -5.95
C GLY A 63 -8.45 -6.81 -4.67
N ILE A 64 -7.12 -6.68 -4.78
CA ILE A 64 -6.25 -6.56 -3.61
C ILE A 64 -6.52 -5.28 -2.83
N GLU A 65 -6.77 -4.16 -3.51
CA GLU A 65 -7.07 -2.89 -2.85
C GLU A 65 -8.28 -3.01 -1.92
N GLU A 66 -9.41 -3.53 -2.42
CA GLU A 66 -10.62 -3.72 -1.62
C GLU A 66 -10.43 -4.73 -0.49
N GLN A 67 -9.70 -5.83 -0.71
CA GLN A 67 -9.38 -6.77 0.36
C GLN A 67 -8.58 -6.12 1.50
N ILE A 68 -7.66 -5.21 1.18
CA ILE A 68 -6.92 -4.47 2.21
C ILE A 68 -7.83 -3.43 2.87
N LYS A 69 -8.70 -2.73 2.13
CA LYS A 69 -9.70 -1.82 2.71
C LYS A 69 -10.61 -2.55 3.70
N ASP A 70 -11.18 -3.69 3.31
CA ASP A 70 -12.03 -4.52 4.18
C ASP A 70 -11.33 -4.85 5.50
N PHE A 71 -10.05 -5.19 5.46
CA PHE A 71 -9.26 -5.49 6.64
C PHE A 71 -9.08 -4.29 7.58
N TYR A 72 -8.90 -3.09 7.03
CA TYR A 72 -8.65 -1.86 7.78
C TYR A 72 -9.90 -1.04 8.14
N ARG A 73 -11.08 -1.30 7.53
CA ARG A 73 -12.34 -0.58 7.86
C ARG A 73 -12.70 -0.63 9.35
N HIS A 74 -12.28 -1.67 10.07
CA HIS A 74 -12.49 -1.78 11.52
C HIS A 74 -11.58 -0.85 12.34
N GLN A 75 -10.51 -0.33 11.76
CA GLN A 75 -9.49 0.51 12.41
C GLN A 75 -9.56 1.97 11.92
N ILE A 76 -9.90 2.18 10.64
CA ILE A 76 -10.00 3.50 10.00
C ILE A 76 -11.45 3.64 9.52
N SER A 77 -12.23 4.46 10.23
CA SER A 77 -13.66 4.63 9.95
C SER A 77 -13.97 5.68 8.87
N ASP A 78 -13.06 6.64 8.65
CA ASP A 78 -13.19 7.59 7.55
C ASP A 78 -12.73 6.93 6.25
N GLU A 79 -13.66 6.72 5.30
CA GLU A 79 -13.38 6.09 4.01
C GLU A 79 -12.37 6.88 3.15
N ILE A 80 -12.30 8.21 3.28
CA ILE A 80 -11.31 9.03 2.56
C ILE A 80 -9.92 8.81 3.15
N GLU A 81 -9.83 8.74 4.48
CA GLU A 81 -8.58 8.44 5.17
C GLU A 81 -8.11 7.02 4.85
N LEU A 82 -9.03 6.05 4.87
CA LEU A 82 -8.77 4.67 4.51
C LEU A 82 -8.27 4.55 3.08
N ASP A 83 -8.96 5.18 2.11
CA ASP A 83 -8.57 5.14 0.71
C ASP A 83 -7.16 5.70 0.50
N ARG A 84 -6.85 6.86 1.10
CA ARG A 84 -5.52 7.45 1.07
C ARG A 84 -4.46 6.55 1.72
N TYR A 85 -4.76 5.96 2.86
CA TYR A 85 -3.86 5.04 3.55
C TYR A 85 -3.52 3.81 2.70
N ILE A 86 -4.54 3.18 2.09
CA ILE A 86 -4.34 2.01 1.23
C ILE A 86 -3.57 2.36 -0.04
N HIS A 87 -3.88 3.49 -0.67
CA HIS A 87 -3.14 3.97 -1.82
C HIS A 87 -1.66 4.21 -1.49
N GLN A 88 -1.36 4.86 -0.36
CA GLN A 88 0.02 5.09 0.09
C GLN A 88 0.73 3.77 0.39
N LEU A 89 0.07 2.85 1.08
CA LEU A 89 0.59 1.52 1.37
C LEU A 89 0.94 0.76 0.08
N LEU A 90 0.04 0.75 -0.90
CA LEU A 90 0.28 0.10 -2.19
C LEU A 90 1.43 0.78 -2.96
N TYR A 91 1.51 2.12 -2.93
CA TYR A 91 2.60 2.88 -3.52
C TYR A 91 3.95 2.49 -2.91
N ASP A 92 4.05 2.50 -1.58
CA ASP A 92 5.29 2.19 -0.86
C ASP A 92 5.82 0.78 -1.12
N ARG A 93 4.93 -0.16 -1.47
CA ARG A 93 5.27 -1.57 -1.71
C ARG A 93 5.48 -1.93 -3.16
N THR A 94 4.79 -1.25 -4.07
CA THR A 94 4.72 -1.69 -5.48
C THR A 94 5.00 -0.57 -6.47
N GLY A 95 5.05 0.69 -6.03
CA GLY A 95 5.03 1.87 -6.89
C GLY A 95 3.67 2.11 -7.54
N TYR A 96 2.59 1.48 -7.03
CA TYR A 96 1.21 1.71 -7.43
C TYR A 96 0.81 3.17 -7.17
N VAL A 97 0.38 3.87 -8.20
CA VAL A 97 -0.22 5.20 -8.07
C VAL A 97 -1.65 5.09 -8.59
N GLY A 98 -2.63 5.24 -7.69
CA GLY A 98 -4.03 5.24 -8.08
C GLY A 98 -4.32 6.35 -9.07
N ARG A 99 -5.33 6.16 -9.94
CA ARG A 99 -5.64 7.10 -11.03
C ARG A 99 -5.91 8.52 -10.52
N ASP A 100 -6.50 8.63 -9.35
CA ASP A 100 -6.89 9.90 -8.72
C ASP A 100 -5.79 10.51 -7.84
N TYR A 101 -4.60 9.88 -7.80
CA TYR A 101 -3.49 10.31 -6.96
C TYR A 101 -2.26 10.72 -7.77
N GLN A 102 -1.48 11.65 -7.23
CA GLN A 102 -0.16 12.04 -7.71
C GLN A 102 0.84 11.94 -6.56
N VAL A 103 2.08 11.54 -6.88
CA VAL A 103 3.17 11.48 -5.90
C VAL A 103 3.81 12.87 -5.82
N ASN A 104 3.94 13.44 -4.63
CA ASN A 104 4.72 14.66 -4.43
C ASN A 104 6.24 14.37 -4.39
N THR A 105 7.07 15.40 -4.24
CA THR A 105 8.54 15.25 -4.18
C THR A 105 9.04 14.44 -2.98
N GLU A 106 8.19 14.23 -1.97
CA GLU A 106 8.50 13.51 -0.73
C GLU A 106 8.06 12.03 -0.78
N GLY A 107 7.43 11.59 -1.88
CA GLY A 107 6.93 10.22 -2.01
C GLY A 107 5.55 9.98 -1.38
N THR A 108 4.84 11.05 -1.03
CA THR A 108 3.46 10.98 -0.52
C THR A 108 2.46 11.12 -1.65
N LEU A 109 1.42 10.27 -1.63
CA LEU A 109 0.29 10.38 -2.53
C LEU A 109 -0.65 11.49 -2.07
N LEU A 110 -0.83 12.47 -2.95
CA LEU A 110 -1.84 13.52 -2.85
C LEU A 110 -2.95 13.21 -3.84
N LEU A 111 -4.20 13.44 -3.44
CA LEU A 111 -5.31 13.49 -4.39
C LEU A 111 -4.95 14.53 -5.45
N LYS A 112 -5.05 14.14 -6.73
CA LYS A 112 -4.98 15.11 -7.82
C LYS A 112 -6.06 16.13 -7.54
N ALA A 113 -5.68 17.41 -7.52
CA ALA A 113 -6.67 18.47 -7.64
C ALA A 113 -7.47 18.10 -8.89
N LYS A 114 -8.73 17.71 -8.71
CA LYS A 114 -9.65 17.52 -9.81
C LYS A 114 -9.63 18.89 -10.47
N ALA A 115 -9.00 19.00 -11.64
CA ALA A 115 -8.95 20.26 -12.35
C ALA A 115 -10.40 20.74 -12.38
N GLU A 116 -10.69 21.81 -11.64
CA GLU A 116 -11.97 22.45 -11.71
C GLU A 116 -12.08 22.80 -13.19
N ARG A 117 -12.98 22.10 -13.88
CA ARG A 117 -13.51 22.59 -15.14
C ARG A 117 -14.28 23.85 -14.80
N ILE A 118 -13.55 24.94 -14.61
CA ILE A 118 -14.06 26.29 -14.69
C ILE A 118 -13.78 26.75 -16.11
N GLY A 119 -14.87 26.89 -16.87
CA GLY A 119 -14.94 27.62 -18.14
C GLY A 119 -14.61 26.80 -19.37
#